data_AF-A0A956T6C1-F1
#
_entry.id   AF-A0A956T6C1-F1
#
_cell.length_a   1.000
_cell.length_b   1.000
_cell.length_c   1.000
_cell.angle_alpha   90.00
_cell.angle_beta   90.00
_cell.angle_gamma   90.00
#
_symmetry.space_group_name_H-M   'P 1'
#
loop_
_entity.id
_entity.type
_entity.pdbx_description
1 polymer ?
#
loop_
_entity_poly.entity_id
_entity_poly.type
_entity_poly.pdbx_seq_one_letter_code
_entity_poly.pdbx_strand_id
1 'polypeptide(L)'
;ILGTRMWGVAREGALKIREVVLNHAEGISTTEFKHGPNTILGLNNSYGLDQMQNWTRTLLSSLASMEGWEKLDSNQRRAQLLAFGDSLFTGDILSRSPRVAEELHASLYKDYPLIYITGPGQRDVDLTITQINTHKIRGAMTIVIAEPNEDLRRAALDAPGGNPNYVGRFVALPPTGDLLYTTFSSILVLQRLAYEMCLMKMAWLERMGFRNHGVHPDSPKNVSKSITVD
;
A
#
# COMPACT_ATOMS: atom_id res chain seq x y z
N ILE A 1 -9.77 -0.41 -0.44
CA ILE A 1 -10.63 0.39 -1.32
C ILE A 1 -11.89 0.76 -0.55
N LEU A 2 -12.15 2.06 -0.42
CA LEU A 2 -13.21 2.65 0.38
C LEU A 2 -14.27 3.24 -0.55
N GLY A 3 -15.48 2.71 -0.52
CA GLY A 3 -16.60 3.20 -1.33
C GLY A 3 -17.59 3.99 -0.49
N THR A 4 -17.78 5.27 -0.79
CA THR A 4 -18.83 6.09 -0.17
C THR A 4 -20.12 5.85 -0.95
N ARG A 5 -21.05 5.07 -0.37
CA ARG A 5 -22.26 4.53 -1.04
C ARG A 5 -22.01 3.71 -2.31
N MET A 6 -20.74 3.40 -2.63
CA MET A 6 -20.31 2.62 -3.79
C MET A 6 -19.60 1.33 -3.35
N TRP A 7 -20.12 0.65 -2.33
CA TRP A 7 -19.46 -0.51 -1.73
C TRP A 7 -19.31 -1.70 -2.67
N GLY A 8 -20.30 -1.93 -3.55
CA GLY A 8 -20.22 -2.96 -4.58
C GLY A 8 -19.01 -2.75 -5.50
N VAL A 9 -18.79 -1.51 -5.94
CA VAL A 9 -17.62 -1.13 -6.75
C VAL A 9 -16.32 -1.33 -6.00
N ALA A 10 -16.27 -0.93 -4.72
CA ALA A 10 -15.07 -1.13 -3.90
C ALA A 10 -14.74 -2.62 -3.71
N ARG A 11 -15.74 -3.47 -3.48
CA ARG A 11 -15.59 -4.93 -3.35
C ARG A 11 -15.11 -5.57 -4.64
N GLU A 12 -15.72 -5.20 -5.77
CA GLU A 12 -15.35 -5.72 -7.08
C GLU A 12 -13.93 -5.31 -7.47
N GLY A 13 -13.56 -4.03 -7.30
CA GLY A 13 -12.19 -3.57 -7.55
C GLY A 13 -11.16 -4.31 -6.69
N ALA A 14 -11.48 -4.56 -5.42
CA ALA A 14 -10.62 -5.32 -4.52
C ALA A 14 -10.52 -6.80 -4.96
N LEU A 15 -11.62 -7.38 -5.45
CA LEU A 15 -11.63 -8.72 -6.02
C LEU A 15 -10.72 -8.82 -7.25
N LYS A 16 -10.80 -7.86 -8.19
CA LYS A 16 -9.92 -7.86 -9.37
C LYS A 16 -8.45 -7.83 -8.99
N ILE A 17 -8.04 -7.00 -8.03
CA ILE A 17 -6.66 -6.97 -7.54
C ILE A 17 -6.25 -8.34 -6.95
N ARG A 18 -7.12 -8.97 -6.14
CA ARG A 18 -6.82 -10.29 -5.56
C ARG A 18 -6.69 -11.38 -6.62
N GLU A 19 -7.52 -11.35 -7.66
CA GLU A 19 -7.55 -12.37 -8.72
C GLU A 19 -6.33 -12.30 -9.64
N VAL A 20 -6.06 -11.12 -10.23
CA VAL A 20 -5.03 -11.01 -11.28
C VAL A 20 -3.65 -10.65 -10.73
N VAL A 21 -3.58 -9.85 -9.66
CA VAL A 21 -2.31 -9.40 -9.07
C VAL A 21 -1.85 -10.34 -7.96
N LEU A 22 -2.74 -11.13 -7.36
CA LEU A 22 -2.46 -11.93 -6.16
C LEU A 22 -1.93 -11.08 -5.00
N ASN A 23 -2.45 -9.86 -4.86
CA ASN A 23 -2.19 -8.98 -3.72
C ASN A 23 -3.41 -8.96 -2.82
N HIS A 24 -3.21 -8.92 -1.50
CA HIS A 24 -4.30 -8.65 -0.59
C HIS A 24 -4.89 -7.26 -0.87
N ALA A 25 -6.20 -7.20 -0.98
CA ALA A 25 -6.96 -5.97 -1.13
C ALA A 25 -8.34 -6.21 -0.51
N GLU A 26 -8.91 -5.18 0.10
CA GLU A 26 -10.24 -5.23 0.72
C GLU A 26 -11.11 -4.07 0.21
N GLY A 27 -12.39 -4.35 0.00
CA GLY A 27 -13.40 -3.38 -0.38
C GLY A 27 -14.44 -3.19 0.73
N ILE A 28 -14.48 -2.00 1.32
CA ILE A 28 -15.34 -1.68 2.47
C ILE A 28 -16.00 -0.30 2.29
N SER A 29 -17.09 -0.05 3.02
CA SER A 29 -17.67 1.28 3.12
C SER A 29 -16.70 2.25 3.78
N THR A 30 -16.59 3.48 3.26
CA THR A 30 -15.76 4.53 3.85
C THR A 30 -16.16 4.84 5.29
N THR A 31 -17.46 4.75 5.63
CA THR A 31 -17.96 5.04 6.99
C THR A 31 -17.61 3.95 8.00
N GLU A 32 -17.50 2.70 7.56
CA GLU A 32 -17.22 1.55 8.42
C GLU A 32 -15.73 1.41 8.73
N PHE A 33 -14.87 1.94 7.88
CA PHE A 33 -13.42 1.81 8.04
C PHE A 33 -12.91 2.37 9.38
N LYS A 34 -13.56 3.39 9.93
CA LYS A 34 -13.21 3.98 11.23
C LYS A 34 -13.54 3.10 12.44
N HIS A 35 -14.31 2.03 12.27
CA HIS A 35 -14.83 1.18 13.34
C HIS A 35 -13.99 -0.08 13.59
N GLY A 36 -12.67 -0.01 13.36
CA GLY A 36 -11.73 -1.12 13.57
C GLY A 36 -10.74 -1.32 12.42
N PRO A 37 -11.17 -1.36 11.14
CA PRO A 37 -10.27 -1.59 10.01
C PRO A 37 -9.15 -0.55 9.86
N ASN A 38 -9.37 0.69 10.30
CA ASN A 38 -8.36 1.76 10.29
C ASN A 38 -7.14 1.52 11.20
N THR A 39 -7.17 0.50 12.05
CA THR A 39 -6.01 0.08 12.87
C THR A 39 -4.81 -0.36 12.04
N ILE A 40 -5.00 -0.65 10.74
CA ILE A 40 -3.91 -0.94 9.81
C ILE A 40 -3.07 0.29 9.44
N LEU A 41 -3.58 1.49 9.67
CA LEU A 41 -2.90 2.73 9.33
C LEU A 41 -1.76 3.03 10.31
N GLY A 42 -0.71 3.66 9.80
CA GLY A 42 0.46 4.03 10.59
C GLY A 42 1.47 2.88 10.69
N LEU A 43 2.25 2.87 11.76
CA LEU A 43 3.21 1.80 11.99
C LEU A 43 2.45 0.49 12.29
N ASN A 44 2.67 -0.52 11.44
CA ASN A 44 2.07 -1.84 11.57
C ASN A 44 3.12 -2.93 11.33
N ASN A 45 2.75 -4.18 11.57
CA ASN A 45 3.65 -5.34 11.41
C ASN A 45 3.54 -6.03 10.04
N SER A 46 2.93 -5.36 9.06
CA SER A 46 2.69 -5.89 7.71
C SER A 46 3.58 -5.17 6.71
N TYR A 47 4.73 -5.76 6.40
CA TYR A 47 5.75 -5.13 5.57
C TYR A 47 5.78 -5.71 4.16
N GLY A 48 5.80 -4.82 3.16
CA GLY A 48 6.09 -5.14 1.77
C GLY A 48 7.58 -5.21 1.47
N LEU A 49 7.92 -5.67 0.25
CA LEU A 49 9.31 -5.79 -0.19
C LEU A 49 10.08 -4.46 -0.17
N ASP A 50 9.43 -3.35 -0.52
CA ASP A 50 10.07 -2.02 -0.47
C ASP A 50 10.48 -1.65 0.96
N GLN A 51 9.63 -1.92 1.95
CA GLN A 51 9.92 -1.65 3.36
C GLN A 51 11.07 -2.54 3.85
N MET A 52 11.05 -3.83 3.48
CA MET A 52 12.14 -4.76 3.81
C MET A 52 13.47 -4.36 3.14
N GLN A 53 13.42 -3.86 1.91
CA GLN A 53 14.59 -3.36 1.19
C GLN A 53 15.16 -2.11 1.86
N ASN A 54 14.30 -1.14 2.20
CA ASN A 54 14.72 0.06 2.91
C ASN A 54 15.31 -0.29 4.28
N TRP A 55 14.64 -1.17 5.02
CA TRP A 55 15.14 -1.66 6.30
C TRP A 55 16.49 -2.34 6.18
N THR A 56 16.66 -3.22 5.20
CA THR A 56 17.96 -3.90 4.96
C THR A 56 19.04 -2.90 4.57
N ARG A 57 18.72 -1.88 3.75
CA ARG A 57 19.68 -0.82 3.39
C ARG A 57 20.10 -0.02 4.62
N THR A 58 19.15 0.42 5.44
CA THR A 58 19.42 1.15 6.68
C THR A 58 20.29 0.30 7.58
N LEU A 59 19.94 -0.97 7.77
CA LEU A 59 20.71 -1.93 8.56
C LEU A 59 22.17 -2.04 8.13
N LEU A 60 22.39 -2.29 6.83
CA LEU A 60 23.74 -2.42 6.28
C LEU A 60 24.53 -1.11 6.40
N SER A 61 23.87 0.04 6.24
CA SER A 61 24.51 1.35 6.39
C SER A 61 24.92 1.63 7.83
N SER A 62 24.08 1.29 8.82
CA SER A 62 24.38 1.43 10.24
C SER A 62 25.56 0.54 10.63
N LEU A 63 25.60 -0.71 10.13
CA LEU A 63 26.73 -1.63 10.35
C LEU A 63 28.02 -1.11 9.73
N ALA A 64 27.97 -0.62 8.50
CA ALA A 64 29.15 -0.07 7.83
C ALA A 64 29.69 1.19 8.53
N SER A 65 28.84 1.92 9.26
CA SER A 65 29.24 3.09 10.04
C SER A 65 29.84 2.76 11.41
N MET A 66 29.88 1.48 11.82
CA MET A 66 30.45 1.08 13.09
C MET A 66 31.97 1.29 13.13
N GLU A 67 32.46 1.85 14.24
CA GLU A 67 33.87 2.12 14.43
C GLU A 67 34.70 0.83 14.32
N GLY A 68 35.78 0.88 13.54
CA GLY A 68 36.65 -0.28 13.33
C GLY A 68 36.16 -1.28 12.28
N TRP A 69 34.97 -1.11 11.68
CA TRP A 69 34.46 -1.97 10.60
C TRP A 69 35.44 -2.11 9.43
N GLU A 70 36.08 -1.01 9.03
CA GLU A 70 37.08 -0.98 7.96
C GLU A 70 38.34 -1.79 8.29
N LYS A 71 38.67 -1.93 9.58
CA LYS A 71 39.87 -2.65 10.07
C LYS A 71 39.66 -4.17 10.14
N LEU A 72 38.41 -4.64 10.07
CA LEU A 72 38.07 -6.05 10.12
C LEU A 72 38.37 -6.76 8.79
N ASP A 73 38.89 -7.98 8.87
CA ASP A 73 39.01 -8.86 7.70
C ASP A 73 37.66 -9.43 7.26
N SER A 74 37.62 -10.12 6.10
CA SER A 74 36.38 -10.67 5.54
C SER A 74 35.70 -11.71 6.44
N ASN A 75 36.46 -12.51 7.20
CA ASN A 75 35.91 -13.52 8.11
C ASN A 75 35.36 -12.88 9.38
N GLN A 76 36.05 -11.87 9.91
CA GLN A 76 35.61 -11.07 11.04
C GLN A 76 34.33 -10.28 10.73
N ARG A 77 34.26 -9.62 9.56
CA ARG A 77 33.04 -8.95 9.08
C ARG A 77 31.88 -9.92 8.95
N ARG A 78 32.13 -11.12 8.41
CA ARG A 78 31.11 -12.18 8.30
C ARG A 78 30.62 -12.66 9.66
N ALA A 79 31.53 -12.88 10.62
CA ALA A 79 31.16 -13.29 11.98
C ALA A 79 30.32 -12.22 12.69
N GLN A 80 30.68 -10.93 12.54
CA GLN A 80 29.89 -9.81 13.06
C GLN A 80 28.50 -9.75 12.42
N LEU A 81 28.40 -9.94 11.10
CA LEU A 81 27.09 -9.98 10.41
C LEU A 81 26.19 -11.12 10.92
N LEU A 82 26.76 -12.30 11.14
CA LEU A 82 26.01 -13.45 11.65
C LEU A 82 25.56 -13.23 13.10
N ALA A 83 26.47 -12.80 13.98
CA ALA A 83 26.15 -12.48 15.37
C ALA A 83 25.09 -11.37 15.47
N PHE A 84 25.21 -10.36 14.61
CA PHE A 84 24.22 -9.29 14.50
C PHE A 84 22.86 -9.82 14.00
N GLY A 85 22.86 -10.66 12.97
CA GLY A 85 21.65 -11.34 12.49
C GLY A 85 20.93 -12.13 13.58
N ASP A 86 21.67 -12.91 14.37
CA ASP A 86 21.13 -13.67 15.50
C ASP A 86 20.57 -12.75 16.60
N SER A 87 21.25 -11.63 16.85
CA SER A 87 20.83 -10.65 17.86
C SER A 87 19.57 -9.85 17.48
N LEU A 88 19.30 -9.68 16.18
CA LEU A 88 18.10 -8.97 15.70
C LEU A 88 16.83 -9.74 16.07
N PHE A 89 16.83 -11.06 15.94
CA PHE A 89 15.66 -11.90 16.24
C PHE A 89 15.48 -12.18 17.73
N THR A 90 16.53 -12.00 18.53
CA THR A 90 16.49 -12.10 20.00
C THR A 90 16.19 -10.74 20.67
N GLY A 91 16.21 -9.64 19.93
CA GLY A 91 15.92 -8.28 20.42
C GLY A 91 17.10 -7.61 21.14
N ASP A 92 18.24 -8.29 21.25
CA ASP A 92 19.33 -7.93 22.15
C ASP A 92 20.19 -6.76 21.65
N ILE A 93 20.17 -6.48 20.34
CA ILE A 93 20.89 -5.35 19.73
C ILE A 93 20.03 -4.10 19.63
N LEU A 94 18.72 -4.26 19.43
CA LEU A 94 17.76 -3.16 19.42
C LEU A 94 17.69 -2.51 20.81
N SER A 95 17.88 -3.30 21.88
CA SER A 95 17.93 -2.80 23.26
C SER A 95 19.23 -2.07 23.61
N ARG A 96 20.36 -2.41 22.95
CA ARG A 96 21.69 -1.83 23.24
C ARG A 96 21.97 -0.52 22.52
N SER A 97 21.29 -0.24 21.41
CA SER A 97 21.42 1.02 20.67
C SER A 97 20.05 1.59 20.30
N PRO A 98 19.43 2.37 21.20
CA PRO A 98 18.10 2.94 20.98
C PRO A 98 17.99 3.75 19.68
N ARG A 99 19.04 4.48 19.33
CA ARG A 99 19.09 5.28 18.10
C ARG A 99 19.04 4.42 16.83
N VAL A 100 19.81 3.33 16.78
CA VAL A 100 19.80 2.42 15.63
C VAL A 100 18.46 1.70 15.55
N ALA A 101 17.87 1.32 16.68
CA ALA A 101 16.53 0.75 16.72
C ALA A 101 15.48 1.72 16.16
N GLU A 102 15.55 3.01 16.53
CA GLU A 102 14.65 4.04 16.03
C GLU A 102 14.81 4.26 14.52
N GLU A 103 16.03 4.37 14.01
CA GLU A 103 16.32 4.52 12.57
C GLU A 103 15.81 3.30 11.77
N LEU A 104 15.98 2.09 12.31
CA LEU A 104 15.48 0.86 11.68
C LEU A 104 13.95 0.79 11.71
N HIS A 105 13.31 1.10 12.84
CA HIS A 105 11.85 1.14 12.91
C HIS A 105 11.27 2.18 11.96
N ALA A 106 11.87 3.37 11.88
CA ALA A 106 11.46 4.42 10.96
C ALA A 106 11.59 3.98 9.48
N SER A 107 12.61 3.19 9.13
CA SER A 107 12.79 2.70 7.76
C SER A 107 11.73 1.68 7.29
N LEU A 108 11.03 1.06 8.23
CA LEU A 108 9.89 0.17 7.94
C LEU A 108 8.59 0.94 7.72
N TYR A 109 8.52 2.21 8.14
CA TYR A 109 7.31 3.01 7.99
C TYR A 109 7.07 3.36 6.51
N LYS A 110 5.84 3.13 6.05
CA LYS A 110 5.35 3.60 4.76
C LYS A 110 3.86 3.85 4.88
N ASP A 111 3.39 4.95 4.30
CA ASP A 111 1.96 5.27 4.32
C ASP A 111 1.14 4.16 3.64
N TYR A 112 0.04 3.76 4.28
CA TYR A 112 -0.81 2.69 3.79
C TYR A 112 -1.70 3.18 2.62
N PRO A 113 -1.77 2.47 1.48
CA PRO A 113 -2.53 2.92 0.33
C PRO A 113 -4.04 2.78 0.54
N LEU A 114 -4.74 3.92 0.56
CA LEU A 114 -6.20 3.98 0.55
C LEU A 114 -6.73 4.57 -0.77
N ILE A 115 -7.50 3.75 -1.50
CA ILE A 115 -8.25 4.18 -2.67
C ILE A 115 -9.67 4.54 -2.24
N TYR A 116 -10.10 5.77 -2.48
CA TYR A 116 -11.45 6.26 -2.22
C TYR A 116 -12.24 6.34 -3.53
N ILE A 117 -13.49 5.92 -3.48
CA ILE A 117 -14.44 6.01 -4.59
C ILE A 117 -15.70 6.69 -4.04
N THR A 118 -16.11 7.78 -4.66
CA THR A 118 -17.29 8.53 -4.24
C THR A 118 -18.08 9.05 -5.43
N GLY A 119 -19.39 9.09 -5.28
CA GLY A 119 -20.28 9.75 -6.23
C GLY A 119 -20.20 11.27 -6.15
N PRO A 120 -20.87 11.97 -7.10
CA PRO A 120 -20.84 13.43 -7.21
C PRO A 120 -21.76 14.15 -6.22
N GLY A 121 -22.62 13.43 -5.50
CA GLY A 121 -23.53 14.04 -4.54
C GLY A 121 -22.78 14.74 -3.41
N GLN A 122 -23.17 15.97 -3.07
CA GLN A 122 -22.46 16.80 -2.09
C GLN A 122 -22.24 16.08 -0.75
N ARG A 123 -23.27 15.38 -0.24
CA ARG A 123 -23.16 14.60 0.99
C ARG A 123 -22.07 13.53 0.93
N ASP A 124 -21.90 12.89 -0.24
CA ASP A 124 -20.91 11.82 -0.42
C ASP A 124 -19.50 12.41 -0.51
N VAL A 125 -19.36 13.55 -1.18
CA VAL A 125 -18.13 14.35 -1.21
C VAL A 125 -17.73 14.75 0.22
N ASP A 126 -18.63 15.34 0.99
CA ASP A 126 -18.35 15.83 2.36
C ASP A 126 -17.93 14.69 3.30
N LEU A 127 -18.64 13.57 3.23
CA LEU A 127 -18.28 12.36 3.99
C LEU A 127 -16.90 11.86 3.59
N THR A 128 -16.60 11.81 2.30
CA THR A 128 -15.31 11.34 1.78
C THR A 128 -14.17 12.26 2.22
N ILE A 129 -14.33 13.58 2.13
CA ILE A 129 -13.35 14.57 2.60
C ILE A 129 -13.07 14.38 4.10
N THR A 130 -14.13 14.22 4.91
CA THR A 130 -13.99 13.98 6.35
C THR A 130 -13.16 12.73 6.64
N GLN A 131 -13.40 11.64 5.91
CA GLN A 131 -12.64 10.41 6.06
C GLN A 131 -11.19 10.54 5.56
N ILE A 132 -10.95 11.24 4.44
CA ILE A 132 -9.60 11.53 3.93
C ILE A 132 -8.78 12.26 4.99
N ASN A 133 -9.30 13.36 5.52
CA ASN A 133 -8.61 14.16 6.53
C ASN A 133 -8.29 13.36 7.80
N THR A 134 -9.19 12.45 8.17
CA THR A 134 -9.03 11.54 9.31
C THR A 134 -7.95 10.48 9.06
N HIS A 135 -7.89 9.89 7.86
CA HIS A 135 -6.97 8.79 7.57
C HIS A 135 -5.56 9.28 7.23
N LYS A 136 -5.41 10.44 6.57
CA LYS A 136 -4.09 10.97 6.22
C LYS A 136 -3.21 11.25 7.44
N ILE A 137 -3.79 11.83 8.50
CA ILE A 137 -3.07 12.08 9.77
C ILE A 137 -2.70 10.79 10.52
N ARG A 138 -3.28 9.65 10.13
CA ARG A 138 -2.99 8.33 10.69
C ARG A 138 -2.00 7.53 9.84
N GLY A 139 -1.40 8.11 8.80
CA GLY A 139 -0.42 7.43 7.94
C GLY A 139 -1.05 6.72 6.75
N ALA A 140 -2.09 7.29 6.17
CA ALA A 140 -2.61 6.85 4.88
C ALA A 140 -2.07 7.75 3.75
N MET A 141 -1.68 7.13 2.64
CA MET A 141 -1.58 7.81 1.36
C MET A 141 -2.95 7.71 0.68
N THR A 142 -3.36 8.73 -0.09
CA THR A 142 -4.71 8.76 -0.63
C THR A 142 -4.72 8.79 -2.15
N ILE A 143 -5.60 7.96 -2.71
CA ILE A 143 -5.90 7.92 -4.14
C ILE A 143 -7.41 8.08 -4.25
N VAL A 144 -7.89 9.20 -4.78
CA VAL A 144 -9.31 9.46 -4.94
C VAL A 144 -9.72 9.24 -6.38
N ILE A 145 -10.80 8.50 -6.60
CA ILE A 145 -11.43 8.26 -7.89
C ILE A 145 -12.85 8.85 -7.79
N ALA A 146 -13.09 9.97 -8.46
CA ALA A 146 -14.35 10.71 -8.37
C ALA A 146 -14.54 11.65 -9.56
N GLU A 147 -15.75 12.16 -9.74
CA GLU A 147 -15.99 13.30 -10.63
C GLU A 147 -15.22 14.54 -10.14
N PRO A 148 -14.93 15.52 -11.03
CA PRO A 148 -14.17 16.71 -10.65
C PRO A 148 -14.85 17.49 -9.51
N ASN A 149 -14.12 17.68 -8.42
CA ASN A 149 -14.53 18.51 -7.29
C ASN A 149 -13.27 19.08 -6.63
N GLU A 150 -13.17 20.41 -6.54
CA GLU A 150 -11.95 21.09 -6.09
C GLU A 150 -11.63 20.85 -4.61
N ASP A 151 -12.65 20.81 -3.75
CA ASP A 151 -12.43 20.57 -2.32
C ASP A 151 -12.02 19.12 -2.05
N LEU A 152 -12.60 18.16 -2.79
CA LEU A 152 -12.20 16.76 -2.72
C LEU A 152 -10.78 16.54 -3.27
N ARG A 153 -10.44 17.23 -4.37
CA ARG A 153 -9.09 17.23 -4.93
C ARG A 153 -8.08 17.79 -3.93
N ARG A 154 -8.39 18.94 -3.30
CA ARG A 154 -7.56 19.54 -2.25
C ARG A 154 -7.37 18.58 -1.07
N ALA A 155 -8.46 17.97 -0.60
CA ALA A 155 -8.40 17.02 0.51
C ALA A 155 -7.46 15.83 0.20
N ALA A 156 -7.48 15.33 -1.04
CA ALA A 156 -6.63 14.23 -1.50
C ALA A 156 -5.16 14.64 -1.64
N LEU A 157 -4.88 15.82 -2.21
CA LEU A 157 -3.52 16.21 -2.59
C LEU A 157 -2.74 16.87 -1.45
N ASP A 158 -3.41 17.59 -0.56
CA ASP A 158 -2.76 18.34 0.51
C ASP A 158 -2.21 17.42 1.59
N ALA A 159 -0.90 17.48 1.79
CA ALA A 159 -0.19 16.71 2.79
C ALA A 159 -0.69 17.00 4.22
N PRO A 160 -0.79 15.99 5.09
CA PRO A 160 -0.98 16.24 6.51
C PRO A 160 0.27 16.89 7.11
N GLY A 161 0.07 17.64 8.20
CA GLY A 161 1.19 18.18 8.97
C GLY A 161 2.12 17.05 9.44
N GLY A 162 3.43 17.25 9.30
CA GLY A 162 4.44 16.29 9.78
C GLY A 162 4.77 15.13 8.85
N ASN A 163 4.18 15.04 7.65
CA ASN A 163 4.56 14.03 6.66
C ASN A 163 4.98 14.67 5.32
N PRO A 164 6.27 15.01 5.14
CA PRO A 164 6.76 15.60 3.89
C PRO A 164 6.76 14.61 2.71
N ASN A 165 6.67 13.31 2.99
CA ASN A 165 6.71 12.24 1.98
C ASN A 165 5.30 11.77 1.56
N TYR A 166 4.26 12.49 1.99
CA TYR A 166 2.88 12.14 1.69
C TYR A 166 2.62 12.08 0.19
N VAL A 167 1.90 11.04 -0.23
CA VAL A 167 1.48 10.85 -1.62
C VAL A 167 -0.05 10.95 -1.71
N GLY A 168 -0.52 12.02 -2.35
CA GLY A 168 -1.91 12.20 -2.75
C GLY A 168 -2.08 12.05 -4.26
N ARG A 169 -3.16 11.39 -4.70
CA ARG A 169 -3.54 11.28 -6.13
C ARG A 169 -5.03 11.48 -6.31
N PHE A 170 -5.41 12.10 -7.41
CA PHE A 170 -6.81 12.30 -7.82
C PHE A 170 -6.98 11.85 -9.27
N VAL A 171 -7.87 10.89 -9.49
CA VAL A 171 -8.27 10.36 -10.80
C VAL A 171 -9.65 10.90 -11.11
N ALA A 172 -9.71 11.86 -12.03
CA ALA A 172 -10.96 12.47 -12.43
C ALA A 172 -11.77 11.54 -13.35
N LEU A 173 -13.01 11.28 -12.97
CA LEU A 173 -14.00 10.59 -13.80
C LEU A 173 -14.74 11.59 -14.70
N PRO A 174 -15.31 11.14 -15.83
CA PRO A 174 -16.23 11.97 -16.60
C PRO A 174 -17.42 12.43 -15.72
N PRO A 175 -17.83 13.70 -15.80
CA PRO A 175 -18.96 14.19 -15.02
C PRO A 175 -20.26 13.54 -15.52
N THR A 176 -20.98 12.90 -14.61
CA THR A 176 -22.28 12.28 -14.87
C THR A 176 -23.38 12.87 -13.98
N GLY A 177 -23.00 13.48 -12.85
CA GLY A 177 -23.94 14.05 -11.88
C GLY A 177 -24.82 13.02 -11.16
N ASP A 178 -24.61 11.72 -11.40
CA ASP A 178 -25.44 10.65 -10.91
C ASP A 178 -24.60 9.47 -10.39
N LEU A 179 -24.90 9.03 -9.17
CA LEU A 179 -24.19 7.97 -8.47
C LEU A 179 -24.17 6.63 -9.25
N LEU A 180 -25.27 6.28 -9.92
CA LEU A 180 -25.37 5.05 -10.70
C LEU A 180 -24.46 5.12 -11.93
N TYR A 181 -24.42 6.25 -12.63
CA TYR A 181 -23.54 6.41 -13.77
C TYR A 181 -22.05 6.46 -13.38
N THR A 182 -21.71 7.12 -12.26
CA THR A 182 -20.33 7.13 -11.73
C THR A 182 -19.81 5.72 -11.43
N THR A 183 -20.68 4.74 -11.14
CA THR A 183 -20.29 3.34 -10.88
C THR A 183 -19.57 2.73 -12.07
N PHE A 184 -20.04 2.99 -13.29
CA PHE A 184 -19.44 2.42 -14.51
C PHE A 184 -18.05 2.98 -14.80
N SER A 185 -17.87 4.29 -14.69
CA SER A 185 -16.55 4.91 -14.90
C SER A 185 -15.58 4.52 -13.79
N SER A 186 -16.05 4.41 -12.54
CA SER A 186 -15.23 3.98 -11.40
C SER A 186 -14.70 2.56 -11.55
N ILE A 187 -15.54 1.61 -11.99
CA ILE A 187 -15.09 0.21 -12.11
C ILE A 187 -14.07 0.04 -13.24
N LEU A 188 -14.21 0.78 -14.34
CA LEU A 188 -13.22 0.76 -15.43
C LEU A 188 -11.84 1.23 -14.95
N VAL A 189 -11.78 2.26 -14.10
CA VAL A 189 -10.51 2.71 -13.49
C VAL A 189 -9.90 1.62 -12.63
N LEU A 190 -10.70 0.93 -11.80
CA LEU A 190 -10.19 -0.15 -10.95
C LEU A 190 -9.74 -1.38 -11.74
N GLN A 191 -10.45 -1.73 -12.81
CA GLN A 191 -10.05 -2.79 -13.73
C GLN A 191 -8.72 -2.45 -14.41
N ARG A 192 -8.58 -1.21 -14.90
CA ARG A 192 -7.32 -0.75 -15.50
C ARG A 192 -6.18 -0.75 -14.48
N LEU A 193 -6.44 -0.31 -13.25
CA LEU A 193 -5.47 -0.37 -12.16
C LEU A 193 -5.00 -1.81 -11.90
N ALA A 194 -5.94 -2.75 -11.73
CA ALA A 194 -5.59 -4.15 -11.49
C ALA A 194 -4.81 -4.76 -12.66
N TYR A 195 -5.18 -4.43 -13.89
CA TYR A 195 -4.46 -4.85 -15.09
C TYR A 195 -3.02 -4.32 -15.12
N GLU A 196 -2.82 -3.01 -14.91
CA GLU A 196 -1.49 -2.40 -14.90
C GLU A 196 -0.62 -2.95 -13.76
N MET A 197 -1.19 -3.10 -12.56
CA MET A 197 -0.52 -3.75 -11.42
C MET A 197 -0.12 -5.19 -11.76
N CYS A 198 -0.98 -5.93 -12.45
CA CYS A 198 -0.69 -7.30 -12.90
C CYS A 198 0.49 -7.32 -13.86
N LEU A 199 0.49 -6.50 -14.90
CA LEU A 199 1.59 -6.40 -15.86
C LEU A 199 2.91 -6.04 -15.19
N MET A 200 2.89 -5.04 -14.30
CA MET A 200 4.09 -4.61 -13.57
C MET A 200 4.64 -5.72 -12.68
N LYS A 201 3.76 -6.40 -11.93
CA LYS A 201 4.17 -7.48 -11.02
C LYS A 201 4.63 -8.73 -11.79
N MET A 202 3.94 -9.09 -12.87
CA MET A 202 4.31 -10.18 -13.77
C MET A 202 5.71 -9.94 -14.34
N ALA A 203 5.95 -8.79 -14.97
CA ALA A 203 7.26 -8.44 -15.51
C ALA A 203 8.35 -8.41 -14.42
N TRP A 204 8.03 -7.94 -13.21
CA TRP A 204 8.97 -7.96 -12.08
C TRP A 204 9.32 -9.39 -11.66
N LEU A 205 8.33 -10.29 -11.53
CA LEU A 205 8.54 -11.69 -11.15
C LEU A 205 9.34 -12.47 -12.20
N GLU A 206 9.04 -12.25 -13.47
CA GLU A 206 9.75 -12.84 -14.61
C GLU A 206 11.22 -12.44 -14.63
N ARG A 207 11.51 -11.14 -14.46
CA ARG A 207 12.90 -10.64 -14.37
C ARG A 207 13.67 -11.25 -13.20
N MET A 208 13.00 -11.56 -12.10
CA MET A 208 13.59 -12.21 -10.93
C MET A 208 13.69 -13.73 -11.07
N GLY A 209 13.19 -14.32 -12.16
CA GLY A 209 13.24 -15.75 -12.41
C GLY A 209 12.24 -16.59 -11.62
N PHE A 210 11.22 -15.98 -11.00
CA PHE A 210 10.17 -16.72 -10.30
C PHE A 210 9.29 -17.46 -11.31
N ARG A 211 9.45 -18.78 -11.42
CA ARG A 211 8.60 -19.61 -12.28
C ARG A 211 7.25 -19.87 -11.61
N ASN A 212 6.20 -20.10 -12.43
CA ASN A 212 4.86 -20.48 -11.97
C ASN A 212 4.25 -19.53 -10.92
N HIS A 213 4.55 -18.22 -11.02
CA HIS A 213 4.08 -17.22 -10.06
C HIS A 213 2.56 -17.01 -10.09
N GLY A 214 1.89 -17.32 -11.21
CA GLY A 214 0.44 -17.30 -11.33
C GLY A 214 -0.23 -15.92 -11.42
N VAL A 215 0.53 -14.83 -11.33
CA VAL A 215 0.12 -13.48 -11.76
C VAL A 215 0.04 -13.44 -13.29
N HIS A 216 -1.16 -13.33 -13.86
CA HIS A 216 -1.38 -13.18 -15.30
C HIS A 216 -2.76 -12.55 -15.53
N PRO A 217 -2.93 -11.60 -16.47
CA PRO A 217 -4.23 -10.98 -16.72
C PRO A 217 -5.26 -11.97 -17.28
N ASP A 218 -4.86 -12.86 -18.19
CA ASP A 218 -5.78 -13.79 -18.88
C ASP A 218 -5.84 -15.20 -18.26
N SER A 219 -4.87 -15.59 -17.43
CA SER A 219 -4.78 -16.95 -16.86
C SER A 219 -4.23 -16.95 -15.42
N PRO A 220 -4.86 -16.24 -14.47
CA PRO A 220 -4.41 -16.22 -13.09
C PRO A 220 -4.49 -17.59 -12.40
N LYS A 221 -3.64 -17.78 -11.39
CA LYS A 221 -3.41 -19.05 -10.64
C LYS A 221 -4.66 -19.84 -10.21
N ASN A 222 -5.78 -19.17 -9.95
CA ASN A 222 -6.98 -19.78 -9.35
C ASN A 222 -8.17 -19.84 -10.29
N VAL A 223 -7.97 -19.54 -11.57
CA VAL A 223 -9.06 -19.51 -12.55
C VAL A 223 -9.45 -20.91 -13.03
N SER A 224 -8.58 -21.91 -12.85
CA SER A 224 -8.84 -23.30 -13.24
C SER A 224 -9.93 -24.03 -12.44
N LYS A 225 -10.47 -23.44 -11.37
CA LYS A 225 -11.70 -23.92 -10.69
C LYS A 225 -12.91 -23.02 -10.91
N SER A 226 -12.72 -21.83 -11.47
CA SER A 226 -13.79 -20.84 -11.72
C SER A 226 -14.09 -20.63 -13.21
N ILE A 227 -13.30 -21.20 -14.12
CA ILE A 227 -13.52 -21.17 -15.58
C ILE A 227 -13.28 -22.57 -16.14
N THR A 228 -14.31 -23.41 -15.99
CA THR A 228 -14.97 -24.27 -16.99
C THR A 228 -15.88 -25.18 -16.17
N VAL A 229 -17.03 -24.63 -15.75
CA VAL A 229 -18.21 -25.48 -15.64
C VAL A 229 -18.74 -25.49 -17.06
N ASP A 230 -18.38 -26.55 -17.80
CA ASP A 230 -19.12 -26.94 -19.00
C ASP A 230 -20.58 -27.27 -18.62
#